data_AF-A0A7W5E944-F1
#
_entry.id   AF-A0A7W5E944-F1
#
_cell.length_a   1.000
_cell.length_b   1.000
_cell.length_c   1.000
_cell.angle_alpha   90.00
_cell.angle_beta   90.00
_cell.angle_gamma   90.00
#
_symmetry.space_group_name_H-M   'P 1'
#
loop_
_entity.id
_entity.type
_entity.pdbx_description
1 polymer ?
#
loop_
_entity_poly.entity_id
_entity_poly.type
_entity_poly.pdbx_seq_one_letter_code
_entity_poly.pdbx_strand_id
1 'polypeptide(L)'
;MRAPLRRRRVVLAETPTTPYHLESQKGSRHMDRPPRKRGGKASRPGISKQFDCILVARDRNRQTCDFVTGRGPVSASQLAQHLRPVLAPDVLLVTDAARSYQAFAQRAGITHETVNVKAGIRARGAIHIQNVNGWHSRFKTWLRRFNGVASRYLANYAGWQRVLDAAVLTTPRQWLGVAVKNLADESGTLRQKNGQQNR
;
A
#
# COMPACT_ATOMS: atom_id res chain seq x y z
N MET A 1 0.34 2.81 -15.65
CA MET A 1 -0.11 4.11 -15.10
C MET A 1 -1.04 3.88 -13.91
N ARG A 2 -0.82 4.57 -12.78
CA ARG A 2 -1.71 4.54 -11.60
C ARG A 2 -2.88 5.48 -11.87
N ALA A 3 -4.12 4.98 -11.90
CA ALA A 3 -5.29 5.84 -12.10
C ALA A 3 -5.59 6.62 -10.80
N PRO A 4 -5.78 7.95 -10.85
CA PRO A 4 -6.18 8.73 -9.69
C PRO A 4 -7.61 8.38 -9.27
N LEU A 5 -7.88 8.40 -7.97
CA LEU A 5 -9.21 8.15 -7.42
C LEU A 5 -10.11 9.36 -7.81
N ARG A 6 -11.14 9.14 -8.64
CA ARG A 6 -11.97 10.24 -9.21
C ARG A 6 -12.98 10.84 -8.20
N ARG A 7 -13.11 12.18 -8.22
CA ARG A 7 -14.07 13.14 -7.59
C ARG A 7 -15.10 12.64 -6.55
N ARG A 8 -15.26 13.42 -5.47
CA ARG A 8 -16.15 13.23 -4.30
C ARG A 8 -16.20 11.80 -3.77
N ARG A 9 -15.03 11.20 -3.52
CA ARG A 9 -14.95 9.88 -2.90
C ARG A 9 -14.46 9.99 -1.47
N VAL A 10 -15.09 9.24 -0.59
CA VAL A 10 -14.50 8.95 0.71
C VAL A 10 -13.31 8.03 0.45
N VAL A 11 -12.10 8.52 0.70
CA VAL A 11 -10.89 7.70 0.64
C VAL A 11 -10.50 7.36 2.06
N LEU A 12 -10.60 6.08 2.35
CA LEU A 12 -10.23 5.52 3.62
C LEU A 12 -8.74 5.20 3.51
N ALA A 13 -7.92 5.84 4.34
CA ALA A 13 -6.50 5.54 4.42
C ALA A 13 -6.22 5.10 5.86
N GLU A 14 -5.71 3.88 6.01
CA GLU A 14 -5.31 3.39 7.32
C GLU A 14 -3.79 3.31 7.36
N THR A 15 -3.20 3.70 8.49
CA THR A 15 -1.88 3.16 8.80
C THR A 15 -2.03 1.68 9.14
N PRO A 16 -0.96 0.88 8.96
CA PRO A 16 -0.88 -0.45 9.54
C PRO A 16 -0.92 -0.44 11.07
N THR A 17 -2.01 -0.07 11.75
CA THR A 17 -2.10 -0.36 13.19
C THR A 17 -1.98 -1.87 13.48
N THR A 18 -2.02 -2.71 12.43
CA THR A 18 -1.48 -4.07 12.40
C THR A 18 -0.17 -4.17 11.60
N PRO A 19 0.95 -4.60 12.21
CA PRO A 19 2.21 -4.76 11.49
C PRO A 19 2.10 -5.88 10.43
N TYR A 20 2.31 -5.55 9.16
CA TYR A 20 1.98 -6.46 8.05
C TYR A 20 3.02 -7.53 7.75
N HIS A 21 4.30 -7.27 7.99
CA HIS A 21 5.35 -8.27 7.84
C HIS A 21 6.56 -7.89 8.67
N LEU A 22 7.13 -8.85 9.40
CA LEU A 22 8.46 -8.66 9.99
C LEU A 22 9.45 -8.49 8.86
N GLU A 23 10.28 -7.46 8.95
CA GLU A 23 11.31 -7.24 7.96
C GLU A 23 12.14 -8.51 7.76
N SER A 24 12.36 -8.82 6.48
CA SER A 24 12.93 -10.05 6.00
C SER A 24 13.90 -9.74 4.86
N GLN A 25 15.19 -9.95 5.15
CA GLN A 25 16.29 -9.84 4.18
C GLN A 25 16.48 -11.12 3.36
N LYS A 26 15.43 -11.96 3.26
CA LYS A 26 15.50 -13.21 2.51
C LYS A 26 15.91 -12.93 1.06
N GLY A 27 16.91 -13.68 0.59
CA GLY A 27 17.48 -13.54 -0.74
C GLY A 27 18.53 -12.42 -0.87
N SER A 28 18.81 -11.66 0.20
CA SER A 28 19.98 -10.78 0.23
C SER A 28 21.25 -11.61 0.38
N ARG A 29 22.32 -11.20 -0.32
CA ARG A 29 23.66 -11.78 -0.16
C ARG A 29 24.44 -11.12 0.98
N HIS A 30 24.04 -9.92 1.37
CA HIS A 30 24.64 -9.15 2.47
C HIS A 30 23.53 -8.81 3.45
N MET A 31 23.64 -9.29 4.70
CA MET A 31 22.66 -9.03 5.74
C MET A 31 23.21 -8.06 6.78
N ASP A 32 22.45 -7.04 7.11
CA ASP A 32 22.82 -6.02 8.11
C ASP A 32 22.49 -6.47 9.55
N ARG A 33 22.06 -7.73 9.71
CA ARG A 33 21.68 -8.34 10.98
C ARG A 33 21.85 -9.87 10.92
N PRO A 34 21.93 -10.56 12.06
CA PRO A 34 21.98 -12.02 12.06
C PRO A 34 20.76 -12.66 11.36
N PRO A 35 20.94 -13.84 10.74
CA PRO A 35 19.85 -14.66 10.24
C PRO A 35 18.80 -14.95 11.31
N ARG A 36 17.52 -14.92 10.95
CA ARG A 36 16.40 -15.28 11.85
C ARG A 36 15.83 -16.64 11.45
N LYS A 37 15.45 -17.45 12.45
CA LYS A 37 14.67 -18.68 12.23
C LYS A 37 13.24 -18.34 11.79
N ARG A 38 12.58 -19.31 11.13
CA ARG A 38 11.16 -19.18 10.72
C ARG A 38 10.27 -18.91 11.93
N GLY A 39 9.19 -18.15 11.73
CA GLY A 39 8.22 -17.84 12.80
C GLY A 39 8.71 -16.81 13.81
N GLY A 40 9.76 -16.05 13.50
CA GLY A 40 10.26 -14.97 14.36
C GLY A 40 9.14 -14.02 14.79
N LYS A 41 9.24 -13.54 16.03
CA LYS A 41 8.34 -12.53 16.60
C LYS A 41 9.10 -11.22 16.74
N ALA A 42 8.40 -10.08 16.65
CA ALA A 42 9.02 -8.80 16.95
C ALA A 42 9.35 -8.72 18.44
N SER A 43 10.42 -8.01 18.79
CA SER A 43 10.77 -7.78 20.19
C SER A 43 9.86 -6.77 20.89
N ARG A 44 9.07 -5.98 20.13
CA ARG A 44 8.15 -4.98 20.66
C ARG A 44 6.76 -5.14 20.03
N PRO A 45 5.68 -4.98 20.81
CA PRO A 45 4.33 -4.90 20.26
C PRO A 45 4.15 -3.59 19.48
N GLY A 46 3.24 -3.59 18.51
CA GLY A 46 2.92 -2.42 17.69
C GLY A 46 3.91 -2.12 16.57
N ILE A 47 3.60 -1.08 15.78
CA ILE A 47 4.41 -0.68 14.63
C ILE A 47 5.78 -0.20 15.13
N SER A 48 6.84 -0.84 14.64
CA SER A 48 8.22 -0.47 14.96
C SER A 48 9.09 -0.63 13.71
N LYS A 49 10.35 -0.20 13.79
CA LYS A 49 11.33 -0.38 12.70
C LYS A 49 11.61 -1.85 12.34
N GLN A 50 11.07 -2.81 13.08
CA GLN A 50 11.15 -4.23 12.76
C GLN A 50 10.12 -4.69 11.73
N PHE A 51 9.14 -3.85 11.41
CA PHE A 51 8.05 -4.19 10.51
C PHE A 51 8.11 -3.36 9.24
N ASP A 52 7.84 -4.00 8.11
CA ASP A 52 7.55 -3.30 6.88
C ASP A 52 6.14 -2.73 6.92
N CYS A 53 6.03 -1.50 6.42
CA CYS A 53 4.81 -0.73 6.39
C CYS A 53 4.28 -0.66 4.96
N ILE A 54 3.01 -1.05 4.81
CA ILE A 54 2.26 -0.95 3.56
C ILE A 54 1.13 0.04 3.81
N LEU A 55 1.27 1.23 3.25
CA LEU A 55 0.22 2.25 3.24
C LEU A 55 -0.83 1.87 2.21
N VAL A 56 -2.10 1.89 2.60
CA VAL A 56 -3.22 1.57 1.72
C VAL A 56 -4.25 2.69 1.76
N ALA A 57 -4.60 3.18 0.59
CA ALA A 57 -5.72 4.08 0.37
C ALA A 57 -6.79 3.34 -0.44
N ARG A 58 -8.02 3.29 0.05
CA ARG A 58 -9.12 2.56 -0.59
C ARG A 58 -10.41 3.36 -0.54
N ASP A 59 -11.11 3.42 -1.67
CA ASP A 59 -12.42 4.06 -1.73
C ASP A 59 -13.59 3.09 -1.45
N ARG A 60 -14.81 3.62 -1.50
CA ARG A 60 -16.06 2.86 -1.33
C ARG A 60 -16.33 1.84 -2.44
N ASN A 61 -15.79 2.09 -3.63
CA ASN A 61 -15.92 1.24 -4.81
C ASN A 61 -14.81 0.19 -4.91
N ARG A 62 -14.04 -0.01 -3.83
CA ARG A 62 -12.92 -0.96 -3.74
C ARG A 62 -11.72 -0.58 -4.62
N GLN A 63 -11.67 0.62 -5.21
CA GLN A 63 -10.45 1.09 -5.86
C GLN A 63 -9.38 1.29 -4.79
N THR A 64 -8.21 0.71 -5.05
CA THR A 64 -7.15 0.60 -4.04
C THR A 64 -5.84 1.10 -4.61
N CYS A 65 -5.12 1.89 -3.81
CA CYS A 65 -3.72 2.22 -4.01
C CYS A 65 -2.93 1.73 -2.80
N ASP A 66 -1.80 1.08 -3.06
CA ASP A 66 -0.91 0.53 -2.05
C ASP A 66 0.52 1.03 -2.27
N PHE A 67 1.23 1.31 -1.17
CA PHE A 67 2.60 1.82 -1.19
C PHE A 67 3.42 1.18 -0.07
N VAL A 68 4.59 0.62 -0.40
CA VAL A 68 5.55 0.16 0.60
C VAL A 68 6.39 1.36 1.05
N THR A 69 6.20 1.79 2.29
CA THR A 69 6.83 3.00 2.86
C THR A 69 8.11 2.69 3.65
N GLY A 70 8.64 1.48 3.52
CA GLY A 70 9.78 1.01 4.29
C GLY A 70 9.39 0.56 5.69
N ARG A 71 10.29 0.75 6.66
CA ARG A 71 10.16 0.19 8.02
C ARG A 71 9.56 1.19 9.01
N GLY A 72 8.67 0.72 9.86
CA GLY A 72 8.10 1.52 10.96
C GLY A 72 6.93 2.41 10.56
N PRO A 73 6.50 3.32 11.47
CA PRO A 73 5.32 4.15 11.25
C PRO A 73 5.55 5.16 10.12
N VAL A 74 4.49 5.44 9.36
CA VAL A 74 4.53 6.38 8.23
C VAL A 74 4.58 7.81 8.76
N SER A 75 5.58 8.58 8.30
CA SER A 75 5.66 10.00 8.59
C SER A 75 4.70 10.81 7.71
N ALA A 76 4.36 12.02 8.13
CA ALA A 76 3.51 12.89 7.33
C ALA A 76 4.16 13.33 5.99
N SER A 77 5.49 13.37 5.90
CA SER A 77 6.18 13.62 4.62
C SER A 77 6.04 12.43 3.66
N GLN A 78 6.15 11.19 4.17
CA GLN A 78 5.88 9.98 3.38
C GLN A 78 4.42 9.92 2.93
N LEU A 79 3.48 10.28 3.81
CA LEU A 79 2.06 10.41 3.43
C LEU A 79 1.89 11.41 2.29
N ALA A 80 2.52 12.59 2.37
CA ALA A 80 2.46 13.58 1.30
C ALA A 80 3.04 13.06 -0.02
N GLN A 81 4.16 12.35 0.02
CA GLN A 81 4.78 11.76 -1.17
C GLN A 81 3.86 10.72 -1.85
N HIS A 82 3.17 9.89 -1.07
CA HIS A 82 2.41 8.77 -1.62
C HIS A 82 0.94 9.08 -1.88
N LEU A 83 0.27 9.80 -0.98
CA LEU A 83 -1.17 10.05 -1.07
C LEU A 83 -1.51 11.27 -1.92
N ARG A 84 -0.73 12.36 -1.82
CA ARG A 84 -1.04 13.60 -2.55
C ARG A 84 -1.19 13.40 -4.07
N PRO A 85 -0.40 12.55 -4.76
CA PRO A 85 -0.57 12.32 -6.19
C PRO A 85 -1.81 11.50 -6.57
N VAL A 86 -2.42 10.77 -5.63
CA VAL A 86 -3.53 9.84 -5.92
C VAL A 86 -4.87 10.28 -5.33
N LEU A 87 -4.85 11.19 -4.37
CA LEU A 87 -6.04 11.76 -3.74
C LEU A 87 -6.57 12.93 -4.57
N ALA A 88 -7.89 12.97 -4.77
CA ALA A 88 -8.56 14.14 -5.31
C ALA A 88 -8.56 15.29 -4.26
N PRO A 89 -8.58 16.57 -4.68
CA PRO A 89 -8.61 17.69 -3.75
C PRO A 89 -9.87 17.73 -2.85
N ASP A 90 -11.00 17.25 -3.36
CA ASP A 90 -12.32 17.26 -2.71
C ASP A 90 -12.63 15.95 -1.96
N VAL A 91 -11.61 15.19 -1.61
CA VAL A 91 -11.73 13.89 -0.95
C VAL A 91 -12.00 14.05 0.55
N LEU A 92 -12.84 13.17 1.11
CA LEU A 92 -12.89 12.98 2.56
C LEU A 92 -11.90 11.86 2.95
N LEU A 93 -10.82 12.24 3.63
CA LEU A 93 -9.86 11.30 4.19
C LEU A 93 -10.40 10.76 5.52
N VAL A 94 -10.40 9.43 5.71
CA VAL A 94 -10.77 8.82 7.00
C VAL A 94 -9.66 7.91 7.50
N THR A 95 -9.14 8.15 8.71
CA THR A 95 -8.01 7.41 9.29
C THR A 95 -8.20 7.02 10.78
N ASP A 96 -7.28 6.24 11.34
CA ASP A 96 -7.27 5.71 12.71
C ASP A 96 -6.74 6.68 13.79
N ALA A 97 -6.94 7.99 13.59
CA ALA A 97 -6.54 9.08 14.50
C ALA A 97 -5.02 9.23 14.76
N ALA A 98 -4.14 8.59 13.97
CA ALA A 98 -2.70 8.81 14.11
C ALA A 98 -2.29 10.25 13.72
N ARG A 99 -1.41 10.87 14.53
CA ARG A 99 -0.97 12.27 14.39
C ARG A 99 -0.36 12.59 13.02
N SER A 100 0.31 11.64 12.39
CA SER A 100 0.92 11.84 11.06
C SER A 100 -0.14 12.13 9.99
N TYR A 101 -1.32 11.51 10.05
CA TYR A 101 -2.42 11.80 9.14
C TYR A 101 -3.05 13.15 9.38
N GLN A 102 -3.24 13.54 10.64
CA GLN A 102 -3.75 14.88 10.98
C GLN A 102 -2.83 15.96 10.40
N ALA A 103 -1.52 15.83 10.63
CA ALA A 103 -0.53 16.78 10.11
C ALA A 103 -0.42 16.76 8.58
N PHE A 104 -0.67 15.61 7.93
CA PHE A 104 -0.72 15.50 6.48
C PHE A 104 -1.97 16.20 5.92
N ALA A 105 -3.15 15.90 6.46
CA ALA A 105 -4.42 16.45 6.01
C ALA A 105 -4.45 17.99 6.10
N GLN A 106 -4.00 18.53 7.24
CA GLN A 106 -3.89 19.98 7.44
C GLN A 106 -2.99 20.64 6.40
N ARG A 107 -1.79 20.09 6.16
CA ARG A 107 -0.85 20.63 5.16
C ARG A 107 -1.31 20.46 3.72
N ALA A 108 -2.09 19.42 3.44
CA ALA A 108 -2.60 19.15 2.11
C ALA A 108 -3.93 19.85 1.81
N GLY A 109 -4.57 20.48 2.81
CA GLY A 109 -5.88 21.10 2.67
C GLY A 109 -7.01 20.09 2.42
N ILE A 110 -6.86 18.85 2.90
CA ILE A 110 -7.82 17.76 2.67
C ILE A 110 -8.74 17.62 3.89
N THR A 111 -10.05 17.50 3.66
CA THR A 111 -11.02 17.21 4.74
C THR A 111 -10.68 15.86 5.38
N HIS A 112 -10.57 15.83 6.70
CA HIS A 112 -10.10 14.66 7.43
C HIS A 112 -11.00 14.33 8.62
N GLU A 113 -11.48 13.10 8.64
CA GLU A 113 -12.23 12.50 9.74
C GLU A 113 -11.44 11.37 10.37
N THR A 114 -11.66 11.15 11.66
CA THR A 114 -10.95 10.10 12.41
C THR A 114 -11.92 9.15 13.07
N VAL A 115 -11.57 7.86 13.06
CA VAL A 115 -12.24 6.85 13.88
C VAL A 115 -11.35 6.51 15.07
N ASN A 116 -11.90 6.57 16.27
CA ASN A 116 -11.17 6.25 17.48
C ASN A 116 -11.13 4.73 17.69
N VAL A 117 -10.24 4.06 16.96
CA VAL A 117 -10.04 2.61 17.06
C VAL A 117 -9.61 2.20 18.46
N LYS A 118 -8.86 3.07 19.17
CA LYS A 118 -8.41 2.80 20.55
C LYS A 118 -9.57 2.76 21.55
N ALA A 119 -10.63 3.53 21.31
CA ALA A 119 -11.87 3.47 22.10
C ALA A 119 -12.83 2.37 21.63
N GLY A 120 -12.39 1.45 20.75
CA GLY A 120 -13.24 0.40 20.18
C GLY A 120 -14.21 0.89 19.08
N ILE A 121 -14.22 2.19 18.76
CA ILE A 121 -15.10 2.77 17.75
C ILE A 121 -14.47 2.59 16.37
N ARG A 122 -15.00 1.65 15.60
CA ARG A 122 -14.51 1.32 14.24
C ARG A 122 -15.39 1.88 13.12
N ALA A 123 -16.55 2.42 13.47
CA ALA A 123 -17.48 3.07 12.55
C ALA A 123 -18.30 4.15 13.26
N ARG A 124 -18.59 5.24 12.56
CA ARG A 124 -19.57 6.27 12.91
C ARG A 124 -20.41 6.55 11.66
N GLY A 125 -21.55 5.86 11.53
CA GLY A 125 -22.35 5.90 10.30
C GLY A 125 -21.53 5.51 9.06
N ALA A 126 -21.51 6.40 8.07
CA ALA A 126 -20.74 6.23 6.82
C ALA A 126 -19.22 6.48 6.96
N ILE A 127 -18.70 6.79 8.15
CA ILE A 127 -17.27 7.01 8.40
C ILE A 127 -16.70 5.76 9.08
N HIS A 128 -15.95 4.94 8.34
CA HIS A 128 -15.33 3.73 8.88
C HIS A 128 -14.13 3.27 8.08
N ILE A 129 -13.16 2.62 8.73
CA ILE A 129 -11.92 2.11 8.11
C ILE A 129 -11.99 0.62 7.72
N GLN A 130 -13.16 0.00 7.85
CA GLN A 130 -13.35 -1.45 7.64
C GLN A 130 -12.95 -1.93 6.24
N ASN A 131 -13.07 -1.10 5.20
CA ASN A 131 -12.67 -1.48 3.84
C ASN A 131 -11.16 -1.72 3.74
N VAL A 132 -10.37 -0.86 4.38
CA VAL A 132 -8.90 -0.95 4.40
C VAL A 132 -8.47 -2.13 5.27
N ASN A 133 -9.02 -2.24 6.48
CA ASN A 133 -8.86 -3.41 7.35
C ASN A 133 -9.20 -4.74 6.65
N GLY A 134 -10.29 -4.77 5.89
CA GLY A 134 -10.67 -5.93 5.09
C GLY A 134 -9.65 -6.28 4.01
N TRP A 135 -9.13 -5.27 3.29
CA TRP A 135 -8.05 -5.49 2.32
C TRP A 135 -6.80 -6.05 2.99
N HIS A 136 -6.39 -5.47 4.13
CA HIS A 136 -5.24 -5.94 4.89
C HIS A 136 -5.39 -7.38 5.39
N SER A 137 -6.58 -7.75 5.87
CA SER A 137 -6.89 -9.13 6.27
C SER A 137 -6.78 -10.12 5.11
N ARG A 138 -7.31 -9.75 3.93
CA ARG A 138 -7.19 -10.56 2.71
C ARG A 138 -5.75 -10.66 2.22
N PHE A 139 -5.02 -9.54 2.21
CA PHE A 139 -3.59 -9.53 1.87
C PHE A 139 -2.79 -10.46 2.78
N LYS A 140 -2.96 -10.36 4.11
CA LYS A 140 -2.29 -11.24 5.08
C LYS A 140 -2.63 -12.72 4.84
N THR A 141 -3.89 -13.01 4.55
CA THR A 141 -4.35 -14.38 4.27
C THR A 141 -3.75 -14.93 2.98
N TRP A 142 -3.71 -14.12 1.92
CA TRP A 142 -3.05 -14.48 0.67
C TRP A 142 -1.55 -14.68 0.85
N LEU A 143 -0.90 -13.82 1.64
CA LEU A 143 0.54 -13.86 1.87
C LEU A 143 1.01 -15.14 2.61
N ARG A 144 0.14 -15.78 3.41
CA ARG A 144 0.43 -17.06 4.09
C ARG A 144 0.79 -18.20 3.14
N ARG A 145 0.41 -18.10 1.86
CA ARG A 145 0.72 -19.11 0.83
C ARG A 145 2.21 -19.14 0.46
N PHE A 146 2.97 -18.09 0.79
CA PHE A 146 4.39 -17.98 0.45
C PHE A 146 5.26 -18.43 1.65
N ASN A 147 6.13 -19.42 1.43
CA ASN A 147 7.03 -19.97 2.45
C ASN A 147 8.29 -19.11 2.69
N GLY A 148 8.08 -17.84 2.98
CA GLY A 148 9.09 -16.85 3.32
C GLY A 148 9.08 -15.68 2.35
N VAL A 149 8.43 -14.60 2.78
CA VAL A 149 8.30 -13.33 2.08
C VAL A 149 9.54 -12.49 2.33
N ALA A 150 10.09 -11.89 1.26
CA ALA A 150 11.20 -10.95 1.35
C ALA A 150 10.69 -9.52 1.23
N SER A 151 11.15 -8.63 2.10
CA SER A 151 10.73 -7.22 2.14
C SER A 151 11.01 -6.50 0.83
N ARG A 152 12.12 -6.84 0.16
CA ARG A 152 12.50 -6.28 -1.15
C ARG A 152 11.46 -6.52 -2.26
N TYR A 153 10.61 -7.53 -2.11
CA TYR A 153 9.56 -7.85 -3.08
C TYR A 153 8.16 -7.50 -2.58
N LEU A 154 8.05 -6.81 -1.43
CA LEU A 154 6.76 -6.49 -0.83
C LEU A 154 5.85 -5.67 -1.74
N ALA A 155 6.42 -4.77 -2.53
CA ALA A 155 5.68 -4.00 -3.53
C ALA A 155 5.09 -4.90 -4.62
N ASN A 156 5.81 -5.95 -5.02
CA ASN A 156 5.32 -6.92 -6.00
C ASN A 156 4.16 -7.72 -5.40
N TYR A 157 4.31 -8.23 -4.18
CA TYR A 157 3.25 -8.95 -3.47
C TYR A 157 1.98 -8.10 -3.32
N ALA A 158 2.11 -6.85 -2.86
CA ALA A 158 0.98 -5.95 -2.71
C ALA A 158 0.31 -5.63 -4.07
N GLY A 159 1.10 -5.43 -5.12
CA GLY A 159 0.61 -5.25 -6.49
C GLY A 159 -0.18 -6.45 -7.01
N TRP A 160 0.33 -7.67 -6.84
CA TRP A 160 -0.39 -8.91 -7.19
C TRP A 160 -1.71 -9.03 -6.44
N GLN A 161 -1.70 -8.82 -5.13
CA GLN A 161 -2.93 -8.87 -4.35
C GLN A 161 -3.94 -7.80 -4.78
N ARG A 162 -3.50 -6.58 -5.10
CA ARG A 162 -4.40 -5.53 -5.59
C ARG A 162 -5.12 -5.93 -6.86
N VAL A 163 -4.42 -6.57 -7.82
CA VAL A 163 -5.05 -7.05 -9.06
C VAL A 163 -6.04 -8.18 -8.77
N LEU A 164 -5.67 -9.13 -7.91
CA LEU A 164 -6.54 -10.24 -7.51
C LEU A 164 -7.79 -9.74 -6.74
N ASP A 165 -7.62 -8.81 -5.81
CA ASP A 165 -8.70 -8.25 -4.98
C ASP A 165 -9.67 -7.40 -5.79
N ALA A 166 -9.17 -6.69 -6.82
CA ALA A 166 -10.00 -5.93 -7.74
C ALA A 166 -10.78 -6.82 -8.72
N ALA A 167 -10.44 -8.12 -8.82
CA ALA A 167 -11.04 -9.08 -9.74
C ALA A 167 -11.11 -8.59 -11.20
N VAL A 168 -10.13 -7.76 -11.60
CA VAL A 168 -10.09 -7.13 -12.94
C VAL A 168 -9.68 -8.15 -14.01
N LEU A 169 -8.79 -9.08 -13.64
CA LEU A 169 -8.28 -10.13 -14.52
C LEU A 169 -8.83 -11.47 -14.03
N THR A 170 -9.87 -11.95 -14.70
CA THR A 170 -10.61 -13.17 -14.32
C THR A 170 -10.23 -14.38 -15.17
N THR A 171 -9.61 -14.16 -16.35
CA THR A 171 -9.25 -15.25 -17.28
C THR A 171 -7.76 -15.25 -17.62
N PRO A 172 -7.13 -16.41 -17.88
CA PRO A 172 -5.73 -16.49 -18.31
C PRO A 172 -5.39 -15.61 -19.51
N ARG A 173 -6.32 -15.48 -20.46
CA ARG A 173 -6.16 -14.61 -21.65
C ARG A 173 -6.00 -13.14 -21.28
N GLN A 174 -6.75 -12.64 -20.30
CA GLN A 174 -6.63 -11.26 -19.83
C GLN A 174 -5.28 -11.03 -19.14
N TRP A 175 -4.82 -11.99 -18.34
CA TRP A 175 -3.48 -11.95 -17.74
C TRP A 175 -2.38 -11.88 -18.79
N LEU A 176 -2.42 -12.75 -19.78
CA LEU A 176 -1.45 -12.76 -20.88
C LEU A 176 -1.50 -11.46 -21.68
N GLY A 177 -2.71 -10.96 -22.00
CA GLY A 177 -2.88 -9.72 -22.76
C GLY A 177 -2.26 -8.50 -22.07
N VAL A 178 -2.39 -8.39 -20.74
CA VAL A 178 -1.75 -7.31 -19.97
C VAL A 178 -0.23 -7.48 -19.92
N ALA A 179 0.27 -8.71 -19.75
CA ALA A 179 1.70 -8.98 -19.74
C ALA A 179 2.36 -8.60 -21.08
N VAL A 180 1.75 -8.99 -22.20
CA VAL A 180 2.26 -8.70 -23.55
C VAL A 180 2.17 -7.22 -23.90
N LYS A 181 1.07 -6.52 -23.54
CA LYS A 181 0.95 -5.07 -23.78
C LYS A 181 2.05 -4.27 -23.09
N ASN A 182 2.33 -4.56 -21.82
CA ASN A 182 3.38 -3.85 -21.09
C ASN A 182 4.77 -4.06 -21.71
N LEU A 183 5.06 -5.24 -22.25
CA LEU A 183 6.32 -5.51 -22.94
C LEU A 183 6.48 -4.67 -24.22
N ALA A 184 5.40 -4.45 -24.96
CA ALA A 184 5.41 -3.61 -26.16
C ALA A 184 5.62 -2.12 -25.82
N ASP A 185 5.00 -1.63 -24.74
CA ASP A 185 5.14 -0.23 -24.28
C ASP A 185 6.56 0.07 -23.77
N GLU A 186 7.20 -0.87 -23.08
CA GLU A 186 8.60 -0.74 -22.63
C GLU A 186 9.58 -0.77 -23.80
N SER A 187 9.31 -1.61 -24.82
CA SER A 187 10.11 -1.70 -26.05
C SER A 187 10.04 -0.44 -26.90
N GLY A 188 8.88 0.22 -26.96
CA GLY A 188 8.71 1.52 -27.63
C GLY A 188 9.43 2.67 -26.92
N THR A 189 9.44 2.66 -25.59
CA THR A 189 10.09 3.69 -24.76
C THR A 189 11.62 3.59 -24.83
N LEU A 190 12.17 2.37 -24.91
CA LEU A 190 13.61 2.13 -25.09
C LEU A 190 14.11 2.56 -26.48
N ARG A 191 13.30 2.39 -27.54
CA ARG A 191 13.65 2.85 -28.90
C ARG A 191 13.69 4.38 -29.02
N GLN A 192 12.84 5.12 -28.30
CA GLN A 192 12.86 6.59 -28.34
C GLN A 192 14.07 7.20 -27.63
N LYS A 193 14.52 6.61 -26.50
CA LYS A 193 15.70 7.09 -25.77
C LYS A 193 17.01 6.93 -26.57
N ASN A 194 17.15 5.85 -27.32
CA ASN A 194 18.34 5.63 -28.18
C ASN A 194 18.36 6.56 -29.42
N GLY A 195 17.24 7.14 -29.82
CA GLY A 195 17.18 8.11 -30.92
C GLY A 195 17.52 9.55 -30.52
N GLN A 196 17.51 9.85 -29.22
CA GLN A 196 17.77 11.21 -28.68
C GLN A 196 19.19 11.39 -28.14
N GLN A 197 19.98 10.32 -28.00
CA GLN A 197 21.40 10.36 -27.65
C GLN A 197 22.34 10.36 -28.87
N ASN A 198 21.79 10.27 -30.09
CA ASN A 198 22.54 10.26 -31.35
C ASN A 198 22.31 11.52 -32.21
N ARG A 199 22.02 12.67 -31.57
CA ARG A 199 21.91 13.98 -32.23
C ARG A 199 22.74 15.02 -31.50
#